data_AF-A0A956AJ74-F1
#
_entry.id   AF-A0A956AJ74-F1
#
_cell.length_a   1.000
_cell.length_b   1.000
_cell.length_c   1.000
_cell.angle_alpha   90.00
_cell.angle_beta   90.00
_cell.angle_gamma   90.00
#
_symmetry.space_group_name_H-M   'P 1'
#
loop_
_entity.id
_entity.type
_entity.pdbx_description
1 polymer ?
#
loop_
_entity_poly.entity_id
_entity_poly.type
_entity_poly.pdbx_seq_one_letter_code
_entity_poly.pdbx_strand_id
1 'polypeptide(L)'
;MKRRKSPRPEAASTGRRAPSASGPRDLRPPSIPASPAQQRALVDDALRLRDEQLDARVVYVEPDSETNAELDVITATVVRDVRRMQREGRAARRGSDESSDAIEAQTLSPAEREARTEAALTKNLAELLDKMVSEDRERLLRHQIERIQRRILQRFFNDEIFTDPRRSVRVDARVFGPDEAVYIAMRRHNDAMLATIDGFTYSDGTTRREAVERLRAIQQDLLKGVLGGRSAELERLLSIFADVLLVFLRRDLRSELSDVASRVIRESGVARTSAATYKIDALSFRPFRRVFERLFLERLLAGLSGSLERRLADPETGLRAETIRFAGDPGVYAEVCAVLCNGTYEYLHGEGFLDLPSSWKRHLLTDRA
;
A
#
# COMPACT_ATOMS: atom_id res chain seq x y z
N MET A 1 15.62 73.67 -50.24
CA MET A 1 16.98 73.30 -50.71
C MET A 1 17.28 71.86 -50.28
N LYS A 2 17.72 71.03 -51.24
CA LYS A 2 18.15 69.64 -51.08
C LYS A 2 19.64 69.58 -50.70
N ARG A 3 20.03 68.71 -49.76
CA ARG A 3 21.35 68.03 -49.67
C ARG A 3 21.12 66.69 -48.93
N ARG A 4 21.06 65.51 -49.57
CA ARG A 4 22.14 64.58 -50.05
C ARG A 4 23.29 64.40 -49.03
N LYS A 5 23.31 63.25 -48.33
CA LYS A 5 24.18 62.03 -48.48
C LYS A 5 25.61 62.26 -47.96
N SER A 6 26.31 61.45 -47.17
CA SER A 6 26.33 60.05 -46.64
C SER A 6 27.45 60.02 -45.54
N PRO A 7 27.99 58.90 -44.98
CA PRO A 7 27.65 57.47 -44.99
C PRO A 7 27.59 56.79 -43.60
N ARG A 8 27.17 55.51 -43.63
CA ARG A 8 27.21 54.49 -42.58
C ARG A 8 28.66 54.09 -42.25
N PRO A 9 28.93 53.56 -41.05
CA PRO A 9 29.41 52.18 -41.01
C PRO A 9 28.66 51.30 -40.01
N GLU A 10 28.68 50.02 -40.33
CA GLU A 10 28.09 48.90 -39.61
C GLU A 10 28.77 48.71 -38.24
N ALA A 11 27.96 48.49 -37.21
CA ALA A 11 28.36 47.69 -36.05
C ALA A 11 27.32 46.59 -35.87
N ALA A 12 27.78 45.36 -36.04
CA ALA A 12 27.04 44.14 -35.85
C ALA A 12 26.48 44.04 -34.43
N SER A 13 25.15 44.05 -34.30
CA SER A 13 24.45 43.57 -33.11
C SER A 13 23.98 42.14 -33.40
N THR A 14 24.85 41.19 -33.08
CA THR A 14 24.55 39.77 -33.01
C THR A 14 23.31 39.53 -32.14
N GLY A 15 22.39 38.71 -32.65
CA GLY A 15 21.17 38.35 -31.97
C GLY A 15 21.45 37.67 -30.64
N ARG A 16 20.94 38.27 -29.56
CA ARG A 16 20.61 37.56 -28.33
C ARG A 16 19.09 37.56 -28.22
N ARG A 17 18.49 36.55 -28.83
CA ARG A 17 17.10 36.16 -28.62
C ARG A 17 16.98 35.84 -27.14
N ALA A 18 16.20 36.63 -26.40
CA ALA A 18 15.87 36.34 -25.02
C ALA A 18 15.30 34.92 -24.93
N PRO A 19 15.74 34.07 -23.98
CA PRO A 19 15.11 32.78 -23.78
C PRO A 19 13.64 33.05 -23.42
N SER A 20 12.72 32.47 -24.20
CA SER A 20 11.30 32.53 -23.90
C SER A 20 11.11 32.04 -22.47
N ALA A 21 10.57 32.90 -21.61
CA ALA A 21 10.15 32.51 -20.29
C ALA A 21 9.21 31.31 -20.45
N SER A 22 9.71 30.14 -20.04
CA SER A 22 8.93 28.94 -19.85
C SER A 22 7.74 29.31 -18.98
N GLY A 23 6.55 29.27 -19.56
CA GLY A 23 5.31 29.43 -18.83
C GLY A 23 5.24 28.45 -17.66
N PRO A 24 4.36 28.73 -16.67
CA PRO A 24 4.16 27.81 -15.56
C PRO A 24 3.86 26.42 -16.13
N ARG A 25 4.64 25.42 -15.70
CA ARG A 25 4.38 24.02 -15.98
C ARG A 25 2.90 23.77 -15.67
N ASP A 26 2.14 23.34 -16.66
CA ASP A 26 0.82 22.74 -16.45
C ASP A 26 0.97 21.62 -15.42
N LEU A 27 0.63 21.93 -14.16
CA LEU A 27 0.41 20.95 -13.11
C LEU A 27 -0.95 20.31 -13.41
N ARG A 28 -1.03 19.53 -14.49
CA ARG A 28 -2.13 18.57 -14.62
C ARG A 28 -2.02 17.61 -13.42
N PRO A 29 -3.05 17.52 -12.57
CA PRO A 29 -3.04 16.63 -11.40
C PRO A 29 -2.95 15.16 -11.88
N PRO A 30 -2.47 14.22 -11.04
CA PRO A 30 -2.40 12.82 -11.44
C PRO A 30 -3.82 12.31 -11.69
N SER A 31 -4.17 12.15 -12.96
CA SER A 31 -5.26 11.30 -13.42
C SER A 31 -4.84 9.84 -13.26
N ILE A 32 -5.82 8.93 -13.07
CA ILE A 32 -5.62 7.48 -13.09
C ILE A 32 -4.61 7.13 -14.21
N PRO A 33 -3.59 6.31 -13.94
CA PRO A 33 -2.49 6.13 -14.87
C PRO A 33 -2.97 5.46 -16.17
N ALA A 34 -3.17 6.26 -17.21
CA ALA A 34 -3.66 5.83 -18.51
C ALA A 34 -2.55 5.16 -19.36
N SER A 35 -1.27 5.46 -19.08
CA SER A 35 -0.13 4.89 -19.82
C SER A 35 0.67 3.85 -19.01
N PRO A 36 1.27 2.84 -19.66
CA PRO A 36 2.11 1.84 -18.99
C PRO A 36 3.29 2.45 -18.21
N ALA A 37 3.84 3.58 -18.68
CA ALA A 37 4.92 4.29 -17.99
C ALA A 37 4.44 4.93 -16.67
N GLN A 38 3.25 5.54 -16.67
CA GLN A 38 2.63 6.07 -15.46
C GLN A 38 2.23 4.96 -14.49
N GLN A 39 1.77 3.82 -15.00
CA GLN A 39 1.46 2.65 -14.17
C GLN A 39 2.71 2.14 -13.44
N ARG A 40 3.85 2.01 -14.13
CA ARG A 40 5.12 1.62 -13.49
C ARG A 40 5.58 2.61 -12.43
N ALA A 41 5.53 3.91 -12.73
CA ALA A 41 5.87 4.94 -11.76
C ALA A 41 4.96 4.87 -10.51
N LEU A 42 3.67 4.61 -10.70
CA LEU A 42 2.72 4.45 -9.61
C LEU A 42 2.97 3.18 -8.79
N VAL A 43 3.37 2.06 -9.43
CA VAL A 43 3.83 0.84 -8.73
C VAL A 43 5.00 1.18 -7.83
N ASP A 44 6.03 1.85 -8.36
CA ASP A 44 7.24 2.19 -7.61
C ASP A 44 6.92 3.10 -6.42
N ASP A 45 6.08 4.13 -6.63
CA ASP A 45 5.65 5.03 -5.56
C ASP A 45 4.79 4.33 -4.51
N ALA A 46 3.87 3.45 -4.91
CA ALA A 46 3.01 2.72 -3.97
C ALA A 46 3.80 1.68 -3.16
N LEU A 47 4.76 0.98 -3.77
CA LEU A 47 5.68 0.10 -3.03
C LEU A 47 6.53 0.89 -2.05
N ARG A 48 7.10 2.02 -2.49
CA ARG A 48 7.90 2.89 -1.63
C ARG A 48 7.08 3.42 -0.46
N LEU A 49 5.89 3.97 -0.69
CA LEU A 49 5.01 4.48 0.37
C LEU A 49 4.64 3.38 1.36
N ARG A 50 4.36 2.17 0.88
CA ARG A 50 4.05 1.05 1.74
C ARG A 50 5.27 0.62 2.57
N ASP A 51 6.44 0.53 1.96
CA ASP A 51 7.67 0.18 2.66
C ASP A 51 8.05 1.28 3.67
N GLU A 52 7.88 2.56 3.32
CA GLU A 52 7.99 3.71 4.24
C GLU A 52 6.95 3.62 5.38
N GLN A 53 5.70 3.22 5.11
CA GLN A 53 4.69 3.00 6.15
C GLN A 53 5.06 1.81 7.04
N LEU A 54 5.63 0.74 6.49
CA LEU A 54 6.11 -0.40 7.26
C LEU A 54 7.28 0.02 8.15
N ASP A 55 8.26 0.74 7.61
CA ASP A 55 9.45 1.21 8.32
C ASP A 55 9.13 2.29 9.37
N ALA A 56 8.28 3.27 9.03
CA ALA A 56 7.82 4.30 9.97
C ALA A 56 6.93 3.73 11.09
N ARG A 57 6.31 2.56 10.88
CA ARG A 57 5.60 1.80 11.92
C ARG A 57 6.55 0.96 12.78
N VAL A 58 7.82 0.75 12.36
CA VAL A 58 8.89 0.19 13.20
C VAL A 58 9.55 1.35 13.96
N VAL A 59 8.82 1.98 14.88
CA VAL A 59 9.44 2.83 15.89
C VAL A 59 9.98 1.92 16.99
N TYR A 60 11.26 2.11 17.28
CA TYR A 60 12.09 1.38 18.24
C TYR A 60 11.36 1.06 19.55
N VAL A 61 11.31 -0.23 19.89
CA VAL A 61 11.31 -0.65 21.30
C VAL A 61 12.72 -0.38 21.81
N GLU A 62 12.83 0.33 22.95
CA GLU A 62 14.08 0.71 23.58
C GLU A 62 15.07 -0.49 23.64
N PRO A 63 16.33 -0.34 23.19
CA PRO A 63 17.35 -1.40 23.25
C PRO A 63 17.82 -1.72 24.67
N ASP A 64 17.35 -0.98 25.68
CA ASP A 64 17.81 -1.10 27.06
C ASP A 64 16.96 -2.09 27.89
N SER A 65 16.10 -2.91 27.25
CA SER A 65 15.62 -4.10 27.92
C SER A 65 16.79 -5.09 28.02
N GLU A 66 17.43 -5.13 29.20
CA GLU A 66 18.46 -6.11 29.54
C GLU A 66 18.06 -7.50 29.03
N THR A 67 18.70 -7.94 27.95
CA THR A 67 18.58 -9.33 27.48
C THR A 67 19.18 -10.21 28.57
N ASN A 68 18.29 -10.81 29.34
CA ASN A 68 18.63 -11.74 30.40
C ASN A 68 19.48 -12.88 29.80
N ALA A 69 20.79 -12.90 30.10
CA ALA A 69 21.75 -13.86 29.58
C ALA A 69 21.34 -15.32 29.87
N GLU A 70 20.49 -15.54 30.88
CA GLU A 70 19.93 -16.85 31.20
C GLU A 70 18.92 -17.32 30.13
N LEU A 71 18.16 -16.40 29.54
CA LEU A 71 17.21 -16.72 28.46
C LEU A 71 17.93 -17.11 27.17
N ASP A 72 19.10 -16.55 26.86
CA ASP A 72 19.90 -16.95 25.70
C ASP A 72 20.53 -18.33 25.89
N VAL A 73 20.97 -18.68 27.10
CA VAL A 73 21.48 -20.02 27.44
C VAL A 73 20.36 -21.06 27.38
N ILE A 74 19.18 -20.73 27.90
CA ILE A 74 18.00 -21.59 27.81
C ILE A 74 17.55 -21.73 26.35
N THR A 75 17.56 -20.65 25.56
CA THR A 75 17.20 -20.68 24.14
C THR A 75 18.21 -21.51 23.33
N ALA A 76 19.50 -21.40 23.61
CA ALA A 76 20.52 -22.24 22.98
C ALA A 76 20.34 -23.73 23.33
N THR A 77 19.95 -24.03 24.56
CA THR A 77 19.66 -25.39 25.03
C THR A 77 18.42 -25.96 24.34
N VAL A 78 17.33 -25.19 24.28
CA VAL A 78 16.08 -25.57 23.61
C VAL A 78 16.28 -25.73 22.11
N VAL A 79 17.03 -24.83 21.45
CA VAL A 79 17.37 -24.96 20.02
C VAL A 79 18.21 -26.21 19.76
N ARG A 80 19.15 -26.55 20.65
CA ARG A 80 19.93 -27.79 20.56
C ARG A 80 19.04 -29.02 20.71
N ASP A 81 18.12 -29.02 21.67
CA ASP A 81 17.22 -30.14 21.94
C ASP A 81 16.17 -30.32 20.83
N VAL A 82 15.62 -29.23 20.29
CA VAL A 82 14.73 -29.26 19.11
C VAL A 82 15.47 -29.79 17.89
N ARG A 83 16.73 -29.36 17.66
CA ARG A 83 17.56 -29.90 16.56
C ARG A 83 17.93 -31.37 16.78
N ARG A 84 18.02 -31.85 18.02
CA ARG A 84 18.23 -33.27 18.34
C ARG A 84 16.95 -34.06 18.05
N MET A 85 15.80 -33.63 18.56
CA MET A 85 14.50 -34.26 18.29
C MET A 85 14.13 -34.26 16.80
N GLN A 86 14.48 -33.22 16.05
CA GLN A 86 14.29 -33.18 14.59
C GLN A 86 15.23 -34.15 13.86
N ARG A 87 16.46 -34.36 14.34
CA ARG A 87 17.39 -35.34 13.77
C ARG A 87 16.96 -36.77 14.08
N GLU A 88 16.51 -37.02 15.31
CA GLU A 88 15.96 -38.31 15.74
C GLU A 88 14.63 -38.61 15.04
N GLY A 89 13.75 -37.62 14.87
CA GLY A 89 12.51 -37.75 14.08
C GLY A 89 12.75 -37.97 12.59
N ARG A 90 13.80 -37.38 12.01
CA ARG A 90 14.24 -37.66 10.62
C ARG A 90 14.90 -39.04 10.48
N ALA A 91 15.61 -39.51 11.50
CA ALA A 91 16.19 -40.86 11.53
C ALA A 91 15.11 -41.93 11.74
N ALA A 92 14.11 -41.69 12.60
CA ALA A 92 12.98 -42.58 12.81
C ALA A 92 12.07 -42.67 11.58
N ARG A 93 11.88 -41.58 10.83
CA ARG A 93 11.16 -41.59 9.54
C ARG A 93 11.97 -42.23 8.38
N ARG A 94 13.29 -42.35 8.51
CA ARG A 94 14.14 -43.06 7.54
C ARG A 94 14.04 -44.59 7.65
N GLY A 95 13.48 -45.11 8.75
CA GLY A 95 13.41 -46.55 9.01
C GLY A 95 12.14 -47.25 8.53
N SER A 96 11.10 -46.53 8.09
CA SER A 96 9.78 -47.14 7.86
C SER A 96 9.10 -46.82 6.53
N ASP A 97 9.72 -46.06 5.62
CA ASP A 97 9.19 -45.82 4.27
C ASP A 97 10.35 -45.52 3.30
N GLU A 98 11.08 -46.55 2.87
CA GLU A 98 11.85 -46.49 1.62
C GLU A 98 10.88 -46.60 0.44
N SER A 99 10.16 -45.51 0.18
CA SER A 99 9.42 -45.34 -1.07
C SER A 99 10.41 -45.02 -2.20
N SER A 100 10.15 -45.58 -3.38
CA SER A 100 10.93 -45.46 -4.62
C SER A 100 11.34 -44.01 -4.99
N ASP A 101 10.64 -42.99 -4.48
CA ASP A 101 10.92 -41.57 -4.69
C ASP A 101 12.19 -41.05 -3.97
N ALA A 102 12.58 -41.64 -2.84
CA ALA A 102 13.73 -41.18 -2.06
C ALA A 102 15.09 -41.59 -2.66
N ILE A 103 15.09 -42.64 -3.50
CA ILE A 103 16.28 -43.16 -4.20
C ILE A 103 16.52 -42.35 -5.49
N GLU A 104 15.48 -41.96 -6.23
CA GLU A 104 15.61 -41.05 -7.38
C GLU A 104 16.04 -39.63 -6.98
N ALA A 105 15.62 -39.14 -5.82
CA ALA A 105 15.99 -37.80 -5.34
C ALA A 105 17.49 -37.66 -4.99
N GLN A 106 18.23 -38.76 -4.84
CA GLN A 106 19.67 -38.75 -4.55
C GLN A 106 20.56 -38.84 -5.79
N THR A 107 20.02 -39.30 -6.93
CA THR A 107 20.73 -39.38 -8.22
C THR A 107 20.57 -38.14 -9.09
N LEU A 108 19.60 -37.27 -8.80
CA LEU A 108 19.37 -36.04 -9.55
C LEU A 108 20.42 -34.95 -9.25
N SER A 109 20.85 -34.26 -10.31
CA SER A 109 21.72 -33.09 -10.19
C SER A 109 21.05 -32.00 -9.32
N PRO A 110 21.84 -31.11 -8.68
CA PRO A 110 21.29 -29.98 -7.94
C PRO A 110 20.30 -29.14 -8.75
N ALA A 111 20.55 -28.95 -10.05
CA ALA A 111 19.70 -28.19 -10.96
C ALA A 111 18.35 -28.89 -11.23
N GLU A 112 18.33 -30.21 -11.39
CA GLU A 112 17.08 -30.95 -11.61
C GLU A 112 16.20 -30.98 -10.35
N ARG A 113 16.83 -31.04 -9.17
CA ARG A 113 16.10 -30.93 -7.89
C ARG A 113 15.48 -29.56 -7.69
N GLU A 114 16.20 -28.49 -8.05
CA GLU A 114 15.67 -27.13 -8.06
C GLU A 114 14.49 -27.00 -9.03
N ALA A 115 14.64 -27.47 -10.27
CA ALA A 115 13.57 -27.42 -11.27
C ALA A 115 12.31 -28.20 -10.84
N ARG A 116 12.47 -29.38 -10.25
CA ARG A 116 11.34 -30.17 -9.70
C ARG A 116 10.67 -29.44 -8.54
N THR A 117 11.44 -28.78 -7.69
CA THR A 117 10.95 -27.96 -6.57
C THR A 117 10.18 -26.74 -7.07
N GLU A 118 10.73 -26.00 -8.04
CA GLU A 118 10.07 -24.85 -8.68
C GLU A 118 8.74 -25.26 -9.31
N ALA A 119 8.71 -26.36 -10.07
CA ALA A 119 7.49 -26.84 -10.72
C ALA A 119 6.42 -27.23 -9.69
N ALA A 120 6.80 -27.94 -8.62
CA ALA A 120 5.88 -28.35 -7.56
C ALA A 120 5.32 -27.14 -6.79
N LEU A 121 6.17 -26.20 -6.38
CA LEU A 121 5.74 -24.99 -5.67
C LEU A 121 4.86 -24.10 -6.57
N THR A 122 5.19 -24.00 -7.86
CA THR A 122 4.40 -23.22 -8.83
C THR A 122 3.00 -23.79 -8.98
N LYS A 123 2.90 -25.10 -9.18
CA LYS A 123 1.61 -25.79 -9.30
C LYS A 123 0.77 -25.60 -8.03
N ASN A 124 1.36 -25.87 -6.86
CA ASN A 124 0.67 -25.74 -5.58
C ASN A 124 0.20 -24.31 -5.31
N LEU A 125 1.05 -23.31 -5.56
CA LEU A 125 0.70 -21.91 -5.38
C LEU A 125 -0.44 -21.50 -6.30
N ALA A 126 -0.39 -21.87 -7.59
CA ALA A 126 -1.44 -21.57 -8.55
C ALA A 126 -2.79 -22.19 -8.14
N GLU A 127 -2.80 -23.46 -7.72
CA GLU A 127 -4.01 -24.15 -7.26
C GLU A 127 -4.60 -23.51 -6.00
N LEU A 128 -3.76 -23.12 -5.04
CA LEU A 128 -4.22 -22.45 -3.82
C LEU A 128 -4.76 -21.05 -4.10
N LEU A 129 -4.09 -20.27 -4.94
CA LEU A 129 -4.58 -18.95 -5.33
C LEU A 129 -5.91 -19.07 -6.10
N ASP A 130 -6.06 -20.07 -6.99
CA ASP A 130 -7.32 -20.29 -7.72
C ASP A 130 -8.46 -20.63 -6.75
N LYS A 131 -8.21 -21.53 -5.79
CA LYS A 131 -9.17 -21.83 -4.71
C LYS A 131 -9.55 -20.60 -3.89
N MET A 132 -8.60 -19.70 -3.63
CA MET A 132 -8.85 -18.47 -2.87
C MET A 132 -9.79 -17.50 -3.60
N VAL A 133 -9.63 -17.38 -4.93
CA VAL A 133 -10.46 -16.47 -5.76
C VAL A 133 -11.68 -17.13 -6.38
N SER A 134 -11.87 -18.43 -6.14
CA SER A 134 -13.02 -19.21 -6.61
C SER A 134 -14.36 -18.69 -6.08
N GLU A 135 -15.43 -19.09 -6.76
CA GLU A 135 -16.80 -18.73 -6.37
C GLU A 135 -17.16 -19.28 -4.98
N ASP A 136 -16.66 -20.47 -4.64
CA ASP A 136 -16.87 -21.12 -3.34
C ASP A 136 -16.37 -20.28 -2.16
N ARG A 137 -15.38 -19.40 -2.39
CA ARG A 137 -14.81 -18.51 -1.38
C ARG A 137 -15.25 -17.06 -1.53
N GLU A 138 -16.41 -16.81 -2.12
CA GLU A 138 -17.02 -15.48 -2.25
C GLU A 138 -17.01 -14.68 -0.94
N ARG A 139 -17.39 -15.34 0.17
CA ARG A 139 -17.45 -14.69 1.49
C ARG A 139 -16.09 -14.16 1.94
N LEU A 140 -15.01 -14.87 1.63
CA LEU A 140 -13.65 -14.42 1.94
C LEU A 140 -13.32 -13.16 1.14
N LEU A 141 -13.59 -13.16 -0.16
CA LEU A 141 -13.33 -12.01 -1.04
C LEU A 141 -14.14 -10.79 -0.61
N ARG A 142 -15.43 -10.95 -0.32
CA ARG A 142 -16.29 -9.86 0.19
C ARG A 142 -15.74 -9.29 1.49
N HIS A 143 -15.33 -10.14 2.42
CA HIS A 143 -14.72 -9.70 3.67
C HIS A 143 -13.43 -8.90 3.46
N GLN A 144 -12.57 -9.32 2.51
CA GLN A 144 -11.37 -8.54 2.17
C GLN A 144 -11.73 -7.20 1.51
N ILE A 145 -12.73 -7.16 0.63
CA ILE A 145 -13.22 -5.92 0.02
C ILE A 145 -13.77 -4.96 1.09
N GLU A 146 -14.53 -5.44 2.07
CA GLU A 146 -15.00 -4.61 3.19
C GLU A 146 -13.83 -4.05 4.03
N ARG A 147 -12.75 -4.82 4.20
CA ARG A 147 -11.53 -4.34 4.87
C ARG A 147 -10.83 -3.26 4.04
N ILE A 148 -10.75 -3.44 2.73
CA ILE A 148 -10.21 -2.44 1.80
C ILE A 148 -11.03 -1.16 1.88
N GLN A 149 -12.35 -1.25 1.79
CA GLN A 149 -13.24 -0.09 1.86
C GLN A 149 -13.04 0.69 3.17
N ARG A 150 -12.90 0.00 4.31
CA ARG A 150 -12.56 0.64 5.59
C ARG A 150 -11.20 1.33 5.59
N ARG A 151 -10.17 0.74 4.97
CA ARG A 151 -8.85 1.36 4.85
C ARG A 151 -8.87 2.61 3.96
N ILE A 152 -9.56 2.52 2.83
CA ILE A 152 -9.74 3.66 1.91
C ILE A 152 -10.49 4.79 2.62
N LEU A 153 -11.56 4.47 3.35
CA LEU A 153 -12.33 5.42 4.16
C LEU A 153 -11.45 6.12 5.21
N GLN A 154 -10.69 5.34 5.98
CA GLN A 154 -9.75 5.87 6.99
C GLN A 154 -8.71 6.77 6.33
N ARG A 155 -8.15 6.36 5.19
CA ARG A 155 -7.16 7.15 4.44
C ARG A 155 -7.75 8.44 3.90
N PHE A 156 -8.93 8.38 3.28
CA PHE A 156 -9.62 9.56 2.76
C PHE A 156 -9.79 10.61 3.86
N PHE A 157 -10.28 10.18 5.02
CA PHE A 157 -10.41 11.07 6.16
C PHE A 157 -9.06 11.52 6.71
N ASN A 158 -8.04 10.67 6.73
CA ASN A 158 -6.73 11.11 7.19
C ASN A 158 -6.09 12.17 6.27
N ASP A 159 -6.19 11.98 4.97
CA ASP A 159 -5.64 12.88 3.97
C ASP A 159 -6.48 14.18 3.90
N GLU A 160 -7.80 14.11 4.04
CA GLU A 160 -8.66 15.28 3.95
C GLU A 160 -8.74 16.10 5.25
N ILE A 161 -8.70 15.42 6.40
CA ILE A 161 -8.85 16.04 7.73
C ILE A 161 -7.49 16.42 8.34
N PHE A 162 -6.41 15.68 8.04
CA PHE A 162 -5.13 15.82 8.76
C PHE A 162 -3.93 16.24 7.90
N THR A 163 -4.05 16.41 6.58
CA THR A 163 -2.89 16.89 5.81
C THR A 163 -2.43 18.27 6.31
N ASP A 164 -1.12 18.39 6.52
CA ASP A 164 -0.43 19.58 7.03
C ASP A 164 -0.95 20.87 6.34
N PRO A 165 -1.41 21.88 7.12
CA PRO A 165 -1.87 23.16 6.59
C PRO A 165 -0.84 23.82 5.65
N ARG A 166 0.45 23.48 5.77
CA ARG A 166 1.55 23.98 4.93
C ARG A 166 1.70 23.25 3.60
N ARG A 167 1.19 22.02 3.45
CA ARG A 167 1.31 21.21 2.23
C ARG A 167 0.04 21.13 1.38
N SER A 168 -1.14 21.48 1.91
CA SER A 168 -2.39 21.00 1.30
C SER A 168 -3.58 21.96 1.26
N VAL A 169 -3.51 23.17 1.80
CA VAL A 169 -4.47 24.20 1.39
C VAL A 169 -3.97 24.78 0.07
N ARG A 170 -4.26 24.08 -1.03
CA ARG A 170 -4.12 24.67 -2.37
C ARG A 170 -4.92 25.97 -2.34
N VAL A 171 -4.26 27.09 -2.65
CA VAL A 171 -4.88 28.43 -2.68
C VAL A 171 -6.10 28.47 -3.62
N ASP A 172 -6.26 27.46 -4.48
CA ASP A 172 -7.35 27.29 -5.45
C ASP A 172 -8.31 26.13 -5.13
N ALA A 173 -8.31 25.56 -3.92
CA ALA A 173 -9.27 24.50 -3.56
C ALA A 173 -10.69 25.06 -3.56
N ARG A 174 -11.55 24.57 -4.46
CA ARG A 174 -12.97 24.90 -4.46
C ARG A 174 -13.58 24.41 -3.17
N VAL A 175 -14.21 25.32 -2.43
CA VAL A 175 -14.99 25.01 -1.24
C VAL A 175 -16.44 24.84 -1.65
N PHE A 176 -17.06 23.75 -1.21
CA PHE A 176 -18.39 23.36 -1.69
C PHE A 176 -19.50 23.50 -0.65
N GLY A 177 -19.14 23.56 0.63
CA GLY A 177 -20.09 23.72 1.73
C GLY A 177 -19.73 24.88 2.66
N PRO A 178 -20.72 25.48 3.34
CA PRO A 178 -20.47 26.52 4.35
C PRO A 178 -19.62 25.96 5.50
N ASP A 179 -19.93 24.76 5.99
CA ASP A 179 -19.18 24.12 7.08
C ASP A 179 -17.73 23.82 6.68
N GLU A 180 -17.51 23.42 5.43
CA GLU A 180 -16.17 23.19 4.86
C GLU A 180 -15.35 24.49 4.81
N ALA A 181 -15.97 25.60 4.37
CA ALA A 181 -15.33 26.91 4.31
C ALA A 181 -14.84 27.35 5.68
N VAL A 182 -15.73 27.27 6.67
CA VAL A 182 -15.44 27.68 8.03
C VAL A 182 -14.41 26.75 8.67
N TYR A 183 -14.53 25.43 8.46
CA TYR A 183 -13.57 24.46 8.97
C TYR A 183 -12.14 24.71 8.44
N ILE A 184 -11.98 24.90 7.12
CA ILE A 184 -10.67 25.17 6.51
C ILE A 184 -10.09 26.49 7.04
N ALA A 185 -10.90 27.55 7.13
CA ALA A 185 -10.47 28.83 7.68
C ALA A 185 -10.03 28.71 9.16
N MET A 186 -10.85 28.05 9.99
CA MET A 186 -10.54 27.82 11.40
C MET A 186 -9.28 26.97 11.57
N ARG A 187 -9.10 25.93 10.75
CA ARG A 187 -7.92 25.07 10.82
C ARG A 187 -6.64 25.82 10.44
N ARG A 188 -6.69 26.66 9.40
CA ARG A 188 -5.55 27.50 8.98
C ARG A 188 -5.11 28.48 10.06
N HIS A 189 -6.06 29.02 10.82
CA HIS A 189 -5.81 29.99 11.88
C HIS A 189 -5.82 29.37 13.28
N ASN A 190 -5.80 28.04 13.40
CA ASN A 190 -5.96 27.34 14.68
C ASN A 190 -4.91 27.79 15.71
N ASP A 191 -3.63 27.79 15.32
CA ASP A 191 -2.55 28.17 16.23
C ASP A 191 -2.64 29.64 16.63
N ALA A 192 -3.05 30.52 15.71
CA ALA A 192 -3.25 31.94 15.99
C ALA A 192 -4.45 32.19 16.92
N MET A 193 -5.55 31.46 16.72
CA MET A 193 -6.71 31.50 17.61
C MET A 193 -6.37 30.98 19.00
N LEU A 194 -5.64 29.87 19.11
CA LEU A 194 -5.16 29.34 20.40
C LEU A 194 -4.21 30.32 21.09
N ALA A 195 -3.27 30.93 20.35
CA ALA A 195 -2.37 31.94 20.91
C ALA A 195 -3.12 33.19 21.39
N THR A 196 -4.18 33.59 20.68
CA THR A 196 -5.04 34.72 21.08
C THR A 196 -5.85 34.39 22.33
N ILE A 197 -6.43 33.18 22.39
CA ILE A 197 -7.09 32.67 23.60
C ILE A 197 -6.10 32.67 24.77
N ASP A 198 -4.87 32.19 24.57
CA ASP A 198 -3.87 32.15 25.63
C ASP A 198 -3.40 33.55 26.09
N GLY A 199 -3.50 34.57 25.23
CA GLY A 199 -3.11 35.94 25.54
C GLY A 199 -4.13 36.75 26.35
N PHE A 200 -5.35 36.25 26.56
CA PHE A 200 -6.36 36.97 27.35
C PHE A 200 -6.09 36.91 28.86
N THR A 201 -6.53 37.96 29.57
CA THR A 201 -6.57 37.96 31.04
C THR A 201 -7.88 37.33 31.48
N TYR A 202 -7.81 36.20 32.19
CA TYR A 202 -8.97 35.45 32.66
C TYR A 202 -9.25 35.74 34.14
N SER A 203 -10.53 35.70 34.51
CA SER A 203 -10.95 35.71 35.91
C SER A 203 -10.50 34.47 36.68
N ASP A 204 -10.47 33.31 36.02
CA ASP A 204 -10.01 32.03 36.58
C ASP A 204 -9.45 31.09 35.49
N GLY A 205 -8.72 30.06 35.91
CA GLY A 205 -8.13 29.06 35.01
C GLY A 205 -9.15 28.11 34.37
N THR A 206 -10.40 28.09 34.86
CA THR A 206 -11.50 27.31 34.28
C THR A 206 -12.01 27.94 33.00
N THR A 207 -12.16 29.26 32.96
CA THR A 207 -12.65 30.02 31.81
C THR A 207 -11.75 29.84 30.59
N ARG A 208 -10.42 29.82 30.78
CA ARG A 208 -9.47 29.53 29.70
C ARG A 208 -9.66 28.12 29.13
N ARG A 209 -9.77 27.11 30.00
CA ARG A 209 -9.98 25.72 29.56
C ARG A 209 -11.29 25.58 28.80
N GLU A 210 -12.36 26.15 29.31
CA GLU A 210 -13.67 26.14 28.65
C GLU A 210 -13.63 26.86 27.30
N ALA A 211 -12.91 27.98 27.17
CA ALA A 211 -12.74 28.67 25.90
C ALA A 211 -12.05 27.79 24.84
N VAL A 212 -10.97 27.10 25.22
CA VAL A 212 -10.26 26.14 24.34
C VAL A 212 -11.14 24.95 23.99
N GLU A 213 -11.85 24.39 24.97
CA GLU A 213 -12.78 23.27 24.76
C GLU A 213 -13.91 23.65 23.82
N ARG A 214 -14.45 24.86 23.93
CA ARG A 214 -15.52 25.37 23.07
C ARG A 214 -15.03 25.59 21.64
N LEU A 215 -13.81 26.09 21.44
CA LEU A 215 -13.18 26.18 20.13
C LEU A 215 -13.04 24.79 19.49
N ARG A 216 -12.57 23.81 20.25
CA ARG A 216 -12.45 22.41 19.79
C ARG A 216 -13.81 21.79 19.47
N ALA A 217 -14.83 22.04 20.28
CA ALA A 217 -16.19 21.56 20.04
C ALA A 217 -16.76 22.09 18.72
N ILE A 218 -16.59 23.39 18.45
CA ILE A 218 -17.01 23.99 17.17
C ILE A 218 -16.27 23.36 15.99
N GLN A 219 -14.95 23.15 16.11
CA GLN A 219 -14.17 22.47 15.08
C GLN A 219 -14.67 21.04 14.82
N GLN A 220 -15.02 20.30 15.87
CA GLN A 220 -15.55 18.94 15.77
C GLN A 220 -16.93 18.92 15.09
N ASP A 221 -17.81 19.86 15.41
CA ASP A 221 -19.14 19.91 14.81
C ASP A 221 -19.08 20.33 13.33
N LEU A 222 -18.24 21.30 12.97
CA LEU A 222 -17.96 21.64 11.58
C LEU A 222 -17.38 20.44 10.81
N LEU A 223 -16.45 19.71 11.44
CA LEU A 223 -15.89 18.51 10.86
C LEU A 223 -16.99 17.47 10.59
N LYS A 224 -17.88 17.18 11.56
CA LYS A 224 -19.01 16.28 11.33
C LYS A 224 -19.90 16.73 10.16
N GLY A 225 -20.14 18.03 10.02
CA GLY A 225 -20.88 18.59 8.88
C GLY A 225 -20.19 18.30 7.54
N VAL A 226 -18.88 18.53 7.46
CA VAL A 226 -18.06 18.23 6.26
C VAL A 226 -18.08 16.73 5.93
N LEU A 227 -17.88 15.88 6.95
CA LEU A 227 -17.87 14.42 6.77
C LEU A 227 -19.25 13.90 6.37
N GLY A 228 -20.32 14.45 6.95
CA GLY A 228 -21.69 14.12 6.59
C GLY A 228 -21.97 14.42 5.12
N GLY A 229 -21.55 15.59 4.63
CA GLY A 229 -21.70 15.98 3.22
C GLY A 229 -20.89 15.13 2.23
N ARG A 230 -19.79 14.51 2.67
CA ARG A 230 -18.92 13.67 1.84
C ARG A 230 -19.21 12.17 1.93
N SER A 231 -19.93 11.73 2.96
CA SER A 231 -20.26 10.31 3.20
C SER A 231 -20.91 9.63 1.99
N ALA A 232 -22.00 10.19 1.47
CA ALA A 232 -22.74 9.62 0.35
C ALA A 232 -21.91 9.56 -0.96
N GLU A 233 -21.00 10.53 -1.15
CA GLU A 233 -20.09 10.53 -2.30
C GLU A 233 -19.03 9.43 -2.16
N LEU A 234 -18.49 9.26 -0.96
CA LEU A 234 -17.52 8.24 -0.66
C LEU A 234 -18.11 6.83 -0.72
N GLU A 235 -19.35 6.64 -0.26
CA GLU A 235 -20.08 5.38 -0.42
C GLU A 235 -20.21 4.97 -1.89
N ARG A 236 -20.52 5.93 -2.78
CA ARG A 236 -20.53 5.68 -4.24
C ARG A 236 -19.15 5.28 -4.75
N LEU A 237 -18.10 6.00 -4.35
CA LEU A 237 -16.73 5.66 -4.72
C LEU A 237 -16.35 4.25 -4.26
N LEU A 238 -16.64 3.91 -3.00
CA LEU A 238 -16.34 2.62 -2.39
C LEU A 238 -17.11 1.48 -3.06
N SER A 239 -18.33 1.72 -3.52
CA SER A 239 -19.10 0.76 -4.33
C SER A 239 -18.44 0.52 -5.69
N ILE A 240 -17.98 1.57 -6.37
CA ILE A 240 -17.25 1.44 -7.64
C ILE A 240 -15.97 0.62 -7.46
N PHE A 241 -15.19 0.91 -6.41
CA PHE A 241 -13.98 0.13 -6.09
C PHE A 241 -14.30 -1.34 -5.82
N ALA A 242 -15.32 -1.62 -5.01
CA ALA A 242 -15.72 -2.99 -4.68
C ALA A 242 -16.07 -3.81 -5.92
N ASP A 243 -16.87 -3.24 -6.82
CA ASP A 243 -17.26 -3.91 -8.06
C ASP A 243 -16.06 -4.20 -8.96
N VAL A 244 -15.22 -3.18 -9.18
CA VAL A 244 -14.06 -3.32 -10.08
C VAL A 244 -13.04 -4.30 -9.51
N LEU A 245 -12.80 -4.27 -8.19
CA LEU A 245 -11.95 -5.24 -7.49
C LEU A 245 -12.50 -6.66 -7.61
N LEU A 246 -13.81 -6.85 -7.44
CA LEU A 246 -14.42 -8.17 -7.51
C LEU A 246 -14.28 -8.75 -8.93
N VAL A 247 -14.50 -7.95 -9.97
CA VAL A 247 -14.31 -8.36 -11.38
C VAL A 247 -12.85 -8.72 -11.64
N PHE A 248 -11.92 -7.85 -11.21
CA PHE A 248 -10.49 -8.10 -11.36
C PHE A 248 -10.07 -9.43 -10.69
N LEU A 249 -10.45 -9.64 -9.42
CA LEU A 249 -10.04 -10.82 -8.66
C LEU A 249 -10.60 -12.13 -9.25
N ARG A 250 -11.86 -12.12 -9.69
CA ARG A 250 -12.56 -13.32 -10.17
C ARG A 250 -12.25 -13.70 -11.61
N ARG A 251 -11.96 -12.71 -12.44
CA ARG A 251 -11.81 -12.91 -13.88
C ARG A 251 -10.38 -12.67 -14.32
N ASP A 252 -9.92 -11.44 -14.18
CA ASP A 252 -8.69 -10.99 -14.81
C ASP A 252 -7.48 -11.63 -14.10
N LEU A 253 -7.37 -11.47 -12.78
CA LEU A 253 -6.31 -12.10 -11.97
C LEU A 253 -6.37 -13.63 -12.07
N ARG A 254 -7.56 -14.22 -11.96
CA ARG A 254 -7.75 -15.68 -12.01
C ARG A 254 -7.15 -16.30 -13.28
N SER A 255 -7.34 -15.64 -14.43
CA SER A 255 -6.79 -16.12 -15.71
C SER A 255 -5.26 -16.10 -15.79
N GLU A 256 -4.60 -15.33 -14.92
CA GLU A 256 -3.15 -15.11 -14.92
C GLU A 256 -2.43 -15.78 -13.74
N LEU A 257 -3.15 -16.45 -12.84
CA LEU A 257 -2.58 -17.00 -11.60
C LEU A 257 -1.41 -17.96 -11.83
N SER A 258 -1.47 -18.77 -12.90
CA SER A 258 -0.40 -19.71 -13.24
C SER A 258 0.90 -18.98 -13.61
N ASP A 259 0.80 -17.92 -14.42
CA ASP A 259 1.95 -17.08 -14.78
C ASP A 259 2.49 -16.33 -13.56
N VAL A 260 1.61 -15.74 -12.76
CA VAL A 260 1.98 -15.05 -11.53
C VAL A 260 2.70 -16.00 -10.57
N ALA A 261 2.15 -17.19 -10.31
CA ALA A 261 2.77 -18.17 -9.44
C ALA A 261 4.16 -18.58 -9.93
N SER A 262 4.30 -18.88 -11.22
CA SER A 262 5.57 -19.25 -11.85
C SER A 262 6.63 -18.16 -11.67
N ARG A 263 6.27 -16.90 -12.00
CA ARG A 263 7.16 -15.75 -11.84
C ARG A 263 7.52 -15.50 -10.39
N VAL A 264 6.58 -15.61 -9.46
CA VAL A 264 6.85 -15.43 -8.04
C VAL A 264 7.86 -16.45 -7.54
N ILE A 265 7.65 -17.75 -7.81
CA ILE A 265 8.56 -18.81 -7.34
C ILE A 265 9.95 -18.65 -7.94
N ARG A 266 10.03 -18.37 -9.25
CA ARG A 266 11.31 -18.19 -9.96
C ARG A 266 12.08 -16.97 -9.49
N GLU A 267 11.44 -15.79 -9.51
CA GLU A 267 12.09 -14.52 -9.20
C GLU A 267 12.43 -14.38 -7.71
N SER A 268 11.64 -15.00 -6.81
CA SER A 268 11.95 -15.03 -5.37
C SER A 268 13.09 -15.96 -5.00
N GLY A 269 13.41 -16.95 -5.86
CA GLY A 269 14.46 -17.93 -5.59
C GLY A 269 14.15 -18.87 -4.43
N VAL A 270 12.88 -19.02 -4.06
CA VAL A 270 12.45 -19.91 -2.96
C VAL A 270 12.78 -21.38 -3.24
N ALA A 271 12.84 -21.80 -4.51
CA ALA A 271 13.20 -23.17 -4.89
C ALA A 271 14.68 -23.51 -4.60
N ARG A 272 15.57 -22.49 -4.55
CA ARG A 272 17.00 -22.67 -4.24
C ARG A 272 17.27 -22.85 -2.76
N THR A 273 16.40 -22.27 -1.94
CA THR A 273 16.58 -22.14 -0.49
C THR A 273 15.68 -23.10 0.26
N SER A 274 14.55 -23.50 -0.32
CA SER A 274 13.61 -24.40 0.31
C SER A 274 14.18 -25.80 0.43
N ALA A 275 14.12 -26.33 1.65
CA ALA A 275 14.38 -27.74 1.93
C ALA A 275 13.19 -28.66 1.57
N ALA A 276 12.01 -28.09 1.26
CA ALA A 276 10.78 -28.82 1.02
C ALA A 276 10.16 -28.47 -0.34
N THR A 277 9.71 -29.48 -1.07
CA THR A 277 9.09 -29.31 -2.40
C THR A 277 7.65 -28.83 -2.35
N TYR A 278 7.01 -28.89 -1.18
CA TYR A 278 5.58 -28.65 -1.03
C TYR A 278 5.24 -27.36 -0.28
N LYS A 279 6.22 -26.69 0.35
CA LYS A 279 6.00 -25.48 1.15
C LYS A 279 7.17 -24.51 1.09
N ILE A 280 6.88 -23.25 1.39
CA ILE A 280 7.85 -22.15 1.55
C ILE A 280 8.13 -21.98 3.04
N ASP A 281 9.41 -22.02 3.42
CA ASP A 281 9.84 -21.81 4.81
C ASP A 281 9.82 -20.33 5.23
N ALA A 282 9.90 -20.11 6.55
CA ALA A 282 9.87 -18.76 7.12
C ALA A 282 11.08 -17.89 6.73
N LEU A 283 12.24 -18.48 6.42
CA LEU A 283 13.42 -17.72 6.01
C LEU A 283 13.25 -17.18 4.59
N SER A 284 12.55 -17.94 3.75
CA SER A 284 12.25 -17.65 2.36
C SER A 284 11.02 -16.75 2.19
N PHE A 285 10.28 -16.45 3.27
CA PHE A 285 9.09 -15.59 3.21
C PHE A 285 9.40 -14.16 2.76
N ARG A 286 10.48 -13.53 3.25
CA ARG A 286 10.81 -12.14 2.88
C ARG A 286 11.06 -11.95 1.37
N PRO A 287 11.92 -12.75 0.71
CA PRO A 287 12.09 -12.64 -0.75
C PRO A 287 10.83 -13.02 -1.51
N PHE A 288 10.08 -14.04 -1.07
CA PHE A 288 8.78 -14.39 -1.63
C PHE A 288 7.81 -13.21 -1.60
N ARG A 289 7.60 -12.61 -0.43
CA ARG A 289 6.71 -11.48 -0.19
C ARG A 289 7.04 -10.32 -1.10
N ARG A 290 8.31 -9.91 -1.17
CA ARG A 290 8.74 -8.77 -2.00
C ARG A 290 8.37 -8.96 -3.46
N VAL A 291 8.60 -10.16 -4.01
CA VAL A 291 8.29 -10.46 -5.41
C VAL A 291 6.78 -10.58 -5.61
N PHE A 292 6.09 -11.29 -4.73
CA PHE A 292 4.65 -11.47 -4.78
C PHE A 292 3.91 -10.13 -4.77
N GLU A 293 4.20 -9.25 -3.82
CA GLU A 293 3.48 -7.98 -3.69
C GLU A 293 3.77 -7.05 -4.86
N ARG A 294 5.01 -7.03 -5.37
CA ARG A 294 5.34 -6.24 -6.56
C ARG A 294 4.55 -6.73 -7.77
N LEU A 295 4.61 -8.03 -8.09
CA LEU A 295 3.90 -8.59 -9.23
C LEU A 295 2.38 -8.43 -9.07
N PHE A 296 1.87 -8.64 -7.86
CA PHE A 296 0.45 -8.44 -7.56
C PHE A 296 0.02 -6.99 -7.80
N LEU A 297 0.79 -6.01 -7.34
CA LEU A 297 0.48 -4.59 -7.51
C LEU A 297 0.59 -4.15 -8.97
N GLU A 298 1.58 -4.63 -9.72
CA GLU A 298 1.70 -4.41 -11.17
C GLU A 298 0.43 -4.88 -11.90
N ARG A 299 -0.03 -6.10 -11.59
CA ARG A 299 -1.26 -6.68 -12.18
C ARG A 299 -2.52 -5.96 -11.72
N LEU A 300 -2.61 -5.63 -10.43
CA LEU A 300 -3.71 -4.87 -9.85
C LEU A 300 -3.88 -3.54 -10.57
N LEU A 301 -2.81 -2.77 -10.74
CA LEU A 301 -2.89 -1.48 -11.43
C LEU A 301 -3.26 -1.65 -12.90
N ALA A 302 -2.67 -2.61 -13.60
CA ALA A 302 -3.01 -2.88 -14.99
C ALA A 302 -4.49 -3.26 -15.16
N GLY A 303 -5.03 -4.11 -14.29
CA GLY A 303 -6.41 -4.58 -14.35
C GLY A 303 -7.45 -3.54 -13.90
N LEU A 304 -7.14 -2.76 -12.86
CA LEU A 304 -8.08 -1.78 -12.32
C LEU A 304 -8.13 -0.49 -13.14
N SER A 305 -7.00 0.00 -13.67
CA SER A 305 -6.90 1.37 -14.22
C SER A 305 -7.95 1.67 -15.28
N GLY A 306 -8.08 0.80 -16.30
CA GLY A 306 -9.02 1.06 -17.40
C GLY A 306 -10.51 0.92 -17.01
N SER A 307 -10.83 0.13 -15.98
CA SER A 307 -12.20 -0.03 -15.50
C SER A 307 -12.59 1.08 -14.52
N LEU A 308 -11.67 1.48 -13.63
CA LEU A 308 -11.85 2.63 -12.75
C LEU A 308 -11.96 3.92 -13.54
N GLU A 309 -11.07 4.16 -14.53
CA GLU A 309 -11.10 5.39 -15.33
C GLU A 309 -12.45 5.57 -16.05
N ARG A 310 -12.97 4.51 -16.67
CA ARG A 310 -14.28 4.54 -17.34
C ARG A 310 -15.43 4.82 -16.37
N ARG A 311 -15.45 4.16 -15.21
CA ARG A 311 -16.53 4.34 -14.23
C ARG A 311 -16.46 5.70 -13.52
N LEU A 312 -15.26 6.20 -13.25
CA LEU A 312 -15.07 7.48 -12.56
C LEU A 312 -15.24 8.69 -13.49
N ALA A 313 -15.07 8.51 -14.80
CA ALA A 313 -15.36 9.54 -15.80
C ALA A 313 -16.85 9.64 -16.15
N ASP A 314 -17.69 8.71 -15.69
CA ASP A 314 -19.12 8.70 -15.95
C ASP A 314 -19.82 9.86 -15.21
N PRO A 315 -20.42 10.83 -15.93
CA PRO A 315 -21.11 11.96 -15.33
C PRO A 315 -22.24 11.56 -14.38
N GLU A 316 -22.86 10.39 -14.60
CA GLU A 316 -23.99 9.90 -13.78
C GLU A 316 -23.55 9.52 -12.36
N THR A 317 -22.25 9.28 -12.13
CA THR A 317 -21.74 8.97 -10.78
C THR A 317 -21.76 10.16 -9.82
N GLY A 318 -21.81 11.39 -10.36
CA GLY A 318 -21.86 12.62 -9.58
C GLY A 318 -20.68 12.80 -8.63
N LEU A 319 -19.52 12.23 -8.96
CA LEU A 319 -18.29 12.34 -8.17
C LEU A 319 -17.58 13.66 -8.45
N ARG A 320 -17.02 14.28 -7.41
CA ARG A 320 -16.23 15.51 -7.54
C ARG A 320 -14.83 15.20 -8.06
N ALA A 321 -14.20 16.22 -8.63
CA ALA A 321 -12.85 16.12 -9.16
C ALA A 321 -11.82 15.75 -8.08
N GLU A 322 -12.02 16.17 -6.84
CA GLU A 322 -11.20 15.83 -5.68
C GLU A 322 -11.29 14.35 -5.34
N THR A 323 -12.50 13.79 -5.33
CA THR A 323 -12.77 12.37 -5.06
C THR A 323 -12.20 11.48 -6.16
N ILE A 324 -12.35 11.89 -7.42
CA ILE A 324 -11.72 11.21 -8.56
C ILE A 324 -10.18 11.26 -8.45
N ARG A 325 -9.62 12.39 -8.00
CA ARG A 325 -8.18 12.53 -7.76
C ARG A 325 -7.70 11.63 -6.63
N PHE A 326 -8.46 11.54 -5.54
CA PHE A 326 -8.16 10.63 -4.44
C PHE A 326 -8.16 9.17 -4.90
N ALA A 327 -9.08 8.79 -5.78
CA ALA A 327 -9.11 7.44 -6.36
C ALA A 327 -7.83 7.09 -7.15
N GLY A 328 -7.13 8.10 -7.68
CA GLY A 328 -5.84 7.96 -8.36
C GLY A 328 -4.62 8.06 -7.44
N ASP A 329 -4.80 8.23 -6.13
CA ASP A 329 -3.70 8.32 -5.16
C ASP A 329 -2.95 6.98 -5.05
N PRO A 330 -1.60 6.94 -5.18
CA PRO A 330 -0.83 5.71 -5.08
C PRO A 330 -1.05 4.96 -3.77
N GLY A 331 -1.29 5.69 -2.67
CA GLY A 331 -1.47 5.06 -1.38
C GLY A 331 -2.83 4.37 -1.22
N VAL A 332 -3.85 4.71 -2.02
CA VAL A 332 -5.08 3.91 -2.10
C VAL A 332 -4.74 2.50 -2.59
N TYR A 333 -3.94 2.38 -3.65
CA TYR A 333 -3.51 1.09 -4.19
C TYR A 333 -2.55 0.35 -3.27
N ALA A 334 -1.72 1.07 -2.52
CA ALA A 334 -0.89 0.48 -1.47
C ALA A 334 -1.74 -0.19 -0.37
N GLU A 335 -2.80 0.48 0.09
CA GLU A 335 -3.75 -0.09 1.07
C GLU A 335 -4.48 -1.33 0.52
N VAL A 336 -4.95 -1.26 -0.73
CA VAL A 336 -5.60 -2.39 -1.42
C VAL A 336 -4.65 -3.59 -1.49
N CYS A 337 -3.42 -3.37 -1.97
CA CYS A 337 -2.40 -4.40 -2.09
C CYS A 337 -2.05 -5.00 -0.73
N ALA A 338 -1.88 -4.15 0.30
CA ALA A 338 -1.60 -4.60 1.65
C ALA A 338 -2.70 -5.52 2.19
N VAL A 339 -3.97 -5.14 2.09
CA VAL A 339 -5.07 -5.98 2.60
C VAL A 339 -5.13 -7.33 1.87
N LEU A 340 -5.07 -7.31 0.53
CA LEU A 340 -5.17 -8.53 -0.27
C LEU A 340 -3.97 -9.47 -0.09
N CYS A 341 -2.74 -8.93 -0.08
CA CYS A 341 -1.54 -9.74 0.12
C CYS A 341 -1.51 -10.35 1.52
N ASN A 342 -1.86 -9.58 2.56
CA ASN A 342 -1.93 -10.12 3.92
C ASN A 342 -3.00 -11.20 4.07
N GLY A 343 -4.19 -11.01 3.48
CA GLY A 343 -5.22 -12.04 3.44
C GLY A 343 -4.74 -13.31 2.70
N THR A 344 -3.97 -13.14 1.63
CA THR A 344 -3.36 -14.23 0.89
C THR A 344 -2.34 -14.99 1.75
N TYR A 345 -1.50 -14.28 2.51
CA TYR A 345 -0.53 -14.93 3.40
C TYR A 345 -1.19 -15.69 4.54
N GLU A 346 -2.24 -15.12 5.16
CA GLU A 346 -3.05 -15.83 6.16
C GLU A 346 -3.64 -17.12 5.60
N TYR A 347 -4.16 -17.05 4.36
CA TYR A 347 -4.72 -18.19 3.66
C TYR A 347 -3.66 -19.27 3.37
N LEU A 348 -2.55 -18.90 2.73
CA LEU A 348 -1.48 -19.83 2.37
C LEU A 348 -0.83 -20.49 3.59
N HIS A 349 -0.74 -19.75 4.71
CA HIS A 349 -0.28 -20.31 5.98
C HIS A 349 -1.30 -21.28 6.59
N GLY A 350 -2.59 -20.95 6.54
CA GLY A 350 -3.65 -21.85 6.99
C GLY A 350 -3.68 -23.18 6.22
N GLU A 351 -3.35 -23.15 4.93
CA GLU A 351 -3.25 -24.34 4.06
C GLU A 351 -1.90 -25.06 4.17
N GLY A 352 -0.98 -24.58 5.03
CA GLY A 352 0.33 -25.20 5.27
C GLY A 352 1.35 -25.03 4.14
N PHE A 353 1.06 -24.18 3.15
CA PHE A 353 1.96 -23.88 2.02
C PHE A 353 3.04 -22.87 2.39
N LEU A 354 2.76 -21.97 3.33
CA LEU A 354 3.66 -20.87 3.70
C LEU A 354 3.88 -20.82 5.21
N ASP A 355 5.11 -21.01 5.66
CA ASP A 355 5.48 -20.77 7.05
C ASP A 355 5.75 -19.26 7.25
N LEU A 356 5.13 -18.64 8.26
CA LEU A 356 5.25 -17.21 8.50
C LEU A 356 6.14 -16.92 9.74
N PRO A 357 7.12 -16.00 9.66
CA PRO A 357 7.97 -15.63 10.80
C PRO A 357 7.17 -15.03 11.95
N SER A 358 7.48 -15.29 13.22
CA SER A 358 6.72 -14.77 14.37
C SER A 358 6.51 -13.24 14.39
N SER A 359 7.38 -12.46 13.74
CA SER A 359 7.28 -11.01 13.59
C SER A 359 6.33 -10.53 12.47
N TRP A 360 5.83 -11.43 11.62
CA TRP A 360 5.13 -11.07 10.38
C TRP A 360 3.85 -10.26 10.60
N LYS A 361 3.11 -10.54 11.68
CA LYS A 361 1.90 -9.77 12.08
C LYS A 361 2.21 -8.54 12.95
N ARG A 362 3.45 -8.31 13.41
CA ARG A 362 3.74 -7.13 14.24
C ARG A 362 3.43 -5.82 13.51
N HIS A 363 3.48 -5.82 12.18
CA HIS A 363 3.09 -4.67 11.36
C HIS A 363 1.56 -4.53 11.15
N LEU A 364 0.77 -5.55 11.54
CA LEU A 364 -0.70 -5.60 11.39
C LEU A 364 -1.44 -5.35 12.71
N LEU A 365 -0.82 -5.64 13.86
CA LEU A 365 -1.47 -5.59 15.18
C LEU A 365 -1.55 -4.18 15.79
N THR A 366 -0.83 -3.20 15.25
CA THR A 366 -0.87 -1.80 15.70
C THR A 366 -2.14 -1.05 15.27
N ASP A 367 -3.05 -1.67 14.50
CA ASP A 367 -4.37 -1.13 14.14
C ASP A 367 -5.48 -1.50 15.14
N ARG A 368 -5.14 -2.07 16.31
CA ARG A 368 -6.09 -2.43 17.38
C ARG A 368 -5.90 -1.65 18.68
N ALA A 369 -5.05 -0.63 18.71
CA ALA A 369 -4.87 0.25 19.86
C ALA A 369 -5.49 1.62 19.58
#